data_AF-A0A4S2MMI5-F1
#
_entry.id   AF-A0A4S2MMI5-F1
#
_cell.length_a   1.000
_cell.length_b   1.000
_cell.length_c   1.000
_cell.angle_alpha   90.00
_cell.angle_beta   90.00
_cell.angle_gamma   90.00
#
_symmetry.space_group_name_H-M   'P 1'
#
loop_
_entity.id
_entity.type
_entity.pdbx_description
1 polymer ?
#
loop_
_entity_poly.entity_id
_entity_poly.type
_entity_poly.pdbx_seq_one_letter_code
_entity_poly.pdbx_strand_id
1 'polypeptide(L)'
;MPITHLVTFRLPPPTPAPSSLDSPSPTPAELLCSDFAALQHRCVRPDGTPYILNIRGGRNCSIEGLEQRGYTHTFVVEFASTEDRDYYVNEDPAHREFVGELVRAVVGGVDGVLVVDFEEGVY
;
A
#
# COMPACT_ATOMS: atom_id res chain seq x y z
N MET A 1 -1.79 -16.82 13.84
CA MET A 1 -1.56 -17.48 12.55
C MET A 1 -1.02 -16.44 11.58
N PRO A 2 -0.17 -16.79 10.60
CA PRO A 2 0.30 -15.84 9.60
C PRO A 2 -0.87 -15.23 8.82
N ILE A 3 -0.81 -13.93 8.56
CA ILE A 3 -1.85 -13.20 7.83
C ILE A 3 -1.21 -12.48 6.65
N THR A 4 -1.85 -12.59 5.49
CA THR A 4 -1.55 -11.75 4.34
C THR A 4 -2.60 -10.65 4.25
N HIS A 5 -2.14 -9.41 4.25
CA HIS A 5 -2.93 -8.19 4.10
C HIS A 5 -2.68 -7.60 2.71
N LEU A 6 -3.70 -7.60 1.86
CA LEU A 6 -3.66 -7.08 0.50
C LEU A 6 -4.38 -5.74 0.45
N VAL A 7 -3.72 -4.73 -0.11
CA VAL A 7 -4.26 -3.39 -0.32
C VAL A 7 -4.15 -3.03 -1.78
N THR A 8 -5.29 -2.82 -2.41
CA THR A 8 -5.42 -2.44 -3.82
C THR A 8 -6.11 -1.09 -3.90
N PHE A 9 -5.56 -0.14 -4.66
CA PHE A 9 -6.11 1.22 -4.69
C PHE A 9 -6.08 1.87 -6.08
N ARG A 10 -6.92 2.89 -6.23
CA ARG A 10 -7.10 3.67 -7.47
C ARG A 10 -6.40 5.02 -7.37
N LEU A 11 -5.23 5.15 -7.97
CA LEU A 11 -4.59 6.46 -8.15
C LEU A 11 -5.15 7.18 -9.39
N PRO A 12 -5.18 8.54 -9.38
CA PRO A 12 -5.51 9.30 -10.57
C PRO A 12 -4.52 9.00 -11.71
N PRO A 13 -4.91 9.22 -12.98
CA PRO A 13 -4.00 9.06 -14.11
C PRO A 13 -2.77 9.97 -13.91
N PRO A 14 -1.58 9.55 -14.36
CA PRO A 14 -0.38 10.35 -14.23
C PRO A 14 -0.56 11.68 -14.97
N THR A 15 -0.23 12.78 -14.30
CA THR A 15 -0.15 14.08 -14.95
C THR A 15 0.95 14.03 -16.00
N PRO A 16 0.73 14.53 -17.24
CA PRO A 16 1.78 14.58 -18.23
C PRO A 16 2.98 15.37 -17.69
N ALA A 17 4.18 14.77 -17.77
CA ALA A 17 5.41 15.41 -17.33
C ALA A 17 5.68 16.66 -18.20
N PRO A 18 6.17 17.77 -17.62
CA PRO A 18 6.67 18.90 -18.41
C PRO A 18 7.85 18.43 -19.27
N SER A 19 7.91 18.92 -20.52
CA SER A 19 8.83 18.47 -21.58
C SER A 19 10.33 18.77 -21.36
N SER A 20 10.80 18.93 -20.13
CA SER A 20 12.18 19.32 -19.81
C SER A 20 13.14 18.12 -19.74
N LEU A 21 14.34 18.30 -20.29
CA LEU A 21 15.47 17.36 -20.42
C LEU A 21 16.18 16.97 -19.10
N ASP A 22 15.64 17.36 -17.94
CA ASP A 22 16.21 17.00 -16.65
C ASP A 22 15.72 15.63 -16.21
N SER A 23 16.53 14.90 -15.41
CA SER A 23 16.10 13.60 -14.88
C SER A 23 14.75 13.76 -14.15
N PRO A 24 13.73 12.95 -14.45
CA PRO A 24 12.40 13.18 -13.89
C PRO A 24 12.44 13.00 -12.37
N SER A 25 12.03 14.04 -11.64
CA SER A 25 11.74 13.91 -10.21
C SER A 25 10.63 12.88 -9.99
N PRO A 26 10.63 12.14 -8.86
CA PRO A 26 9.60 11.14 -8.60
C PRO A 26 8.22 11.81 -8.57
N THR A 27 7.26 11.18 -9.23
CA THR A 27 5.87 11.59 -9.23
C THR A 27 5.25 11.42 -7.83
N PRO A 28 4.15 12.12 -7.52
CA PRO A 28 3.43 11.90 -6.26
C PRO A 28 3.00 10.43 -6.06
N ALA A 29 2.68 9.72 -7.14
CA ALA A 29 2.34 8.30 -7.09
C ALA A 29 3.54 7.43 -6.69
N GLU A 30 4.72 7.71 -7.24
CA GLU A 30 5.95 6.98 -6.91
C GLU A 30 6.38 7.24 -5.46
N LEU A 31 6.25 8.48 -4.97
CA LEU A 31 6.51 8.82 -3.58
C LEU A 31 5.55 8.08 -2.64
N LEU A 32 4.25 8.10 -2.91
CA LEU A 32 3.26 7.38 -2.09
C LEU A 32 3.52 5.86 -2.07
N CYS A 33 3.89 5.27 -3.21
CA CYS A 33 4.23 3.85 -3.30
C CYS A 33 5.53 3.52 -2.54
N SER A 34 6.53 4.41 -2.61
CA SER A 34 7.77 4.29 -1.84
C SER A 34 7.50 4.39 -0.34
N ASP A 35 6.62 5.30 0.08
CA ASP A 35 6.22 5.46 1.47
C ASP A 35 5.47 4.24 2.01
N PHE A 36 4.62 3.61 1.19
CA PHE A 36 4.00 2.33 1.55
C PHE A 36 5.09 1.27 1.77
N ALA A 37 5.99 1.07 0.80
CA ALA A 37 7.07 0.09 0.94
C ALA A 37 7.93 0.34 2.19
N ALA A 38 8.18 1.61 2.52
CA ALA A 38 8.96 1.99 3.69
C ALA A 38 8.28 1.63 5.04
N LEU A 39 6.96 1.39 5.07
CA LEU A 39 6.27 0.94 6.28
C LEU A 39 6.86 -0.35 6.85
N GLN A 40 7.44 -1.23 6.03
CA GLN A 40 8.11 -2.45 6.51
C GLN A 40 9.17 -2.14 7.58
N HIS A 41 9.83 -0.99 7.49
CA HIS A 41 10.87 -0.57 8.42
C HIS A 41 10.40 0.51 9.41
N ARG A 42 9.40 1.33 9.04
CA ARG A 42 8.88 2.39 9.92
C ARG A 42 7.86 1.89 10.93
N CYS A 43 7.11 0.85 10.60
CA CYS A 43 6.15 0.24 11.52
C CYS A 43 6.90 -0.66 12.50
N VAL A 44 6.97 -0.18 13.74
CA VAL A 44 7.67 -0.84 14.85
C VAL A 44 6.77 -0.84 16.09
N ARG A 45 7.01 -1.83 16.96
CA ARG A 45 6.43 -1.87 18.30
C ARG A 45 6.98 -0.72 19.16
N PRO A 46 6.39 -0.41 20.33
CA PRO A 46 6.86 0.68 21.18
C PRO A 46 8.31 0.51 21.68
N ASP A 47 8.83 -0.72 21.69
CA ASP A 47 10.21 -1.05 22.01
C ASP A 47 11.18 -0.92 20.80
N GLY A 48 10.66 -0.54 19.63
CA GLY A 48 11.42 -0.39 18.38
C GLY A 48 11.52 -1.65 17.54
N THR A 49 10.90 -2.76 17.96
CA THR A 49 10.98 -4.03 17.22
C THR A 49 10.12 -3.99 15.94
N PRO A 50 10.67 -4.23 14.74
CA PRO A 50 9.87 -4.37 13.52
C PRO A 50 9.09 -5.69 13.56
N TYR A 51 7.85 -5.64 13.11
CA TYR A 51 6.92 -6.78 13.20
C TYR A 51 6.24 -7.13 11.85
N ILE A 52 6.46 -6.32 10.82
CA ILE A 52 6.08 -6.63 9.44
C ILE A 52 7.16 -7.53 8.85
N LEU A 53 6.78 -8.71 8.35
CA LEU A 53 7.72 -9.65 7.75
C LEU A 53 8.21 -9.15 6.40
N ASN A 54 7.30 -8.62 5.59
CA ASN A 54 7.58 -8.21 4.21
C ASN A 54 6.49 -7.28 3.69
N ILE A 55 6.87 -6.32 2.85
CA ILE A 55 5.97 -5.55 2.01
C ILE A 55 6.47 -5.63 0.57
N ARG A 56 5.60 -6.07 -0.34
CA ARG A 56 5.83 -6.00 -1.78
C ARG A 56 4.64 -5.38 -2.47
N GLY A 57 4.86 -4.64 -3.55
CA GLY A 57 3.77 -4.05 -4.30
C GLY A 57 4.25 -3.34 -5.55
N GLY A 58 3.30 -2.81 -6.31
CA GLY A 58 3.60 -2.08 -7.53
C GLY A 58 2.37 -1.79 -8.38
N ARG A 59 2.65 -1.26 -9.58
CA ARG A 59 1.64 -0.91 -10.58
C ARG A 59 1.04 -2.17 -11.20
N ASN A 60 -0.28 -2.18 -11.34
CA ASN A 60 -1.02 -3.19 -12.08
C ASN A 60 -0.52 -3.23 -13.54
N CYS A 61 -0.12 -4.41 -13.99
CA CYS A 61 0.31 -4.71 -15.35
C CYS A 61 -0.44 -5.90 -15.96
N SER A 62 -1.62 -6.22 -15.41
CA SER A 62 -2.46 -7.29 -15.95
C SER A 62 -2.80 -7.03 -17.42
N ILE A 63 -2.91 -8.13 -18.17
CA ILE A 63 -3.30 -8.16 -19.59
C ILE A 63 -4.68 -8.81 -19.76
N GLU A 64 -5.40 -9.03 -18.66
CA GLU A 64 -6.67 -9.75 -18.65
C GLU A 64 -7.88 -8.87 -19.00
N GLY A 65 -7.68 -7.57 -19.24
CA GLY A 65 -8.76 -6.68 -19.68
C GLY A 65 -9.76 -6.39 -18.56
N LEU A 66 -9.26 -6.31 -17.31
CA LEU A 66 -10.05 -6.01 -16.11
C LEU A 66 -9.68 -4.65 -15.50
N GLU A 67 -8.86 -3.85 -16.19
CA GLU A 67 -8.36 -2.56 -15.75
C GLU A 67 -9.47 -1.48 -15.71
N GLN A 68 -10.62 -1.71 -16.36
CA GLN A 68 -11.82 -0.87 -16.32
C GLN A 68 -12.38 -0.66 -14.91
N ARG A 69 -12.00 -1.51 -13.93
CA ARG A 69 -12.35 -1.31 -12.51
C ARG A 69 -11.54 -0.19 -11.86
N GLY A 70 -10.47 0.28 -12.50
CA GLY A 70 -9.70 1.46 -12.11
C GLY A 70 -8.64 1.23 -11.04
N TYR A 71 -8.40 -0.02 -10.61
CA TYR A 71 -7.35 -0.35 -9.64
C TYR A 71 -5.98 -0.33 -10.31
N THR A 72 -5.13 0.60 -9.87
CA THR A 72 -3.87 0.89 -10.54
C THR A 72 -2.66 0.32 -9.82
N HIS A 73 -2.75 0.08 -8.50
CA HIS A 73 -1.65 -0.44 -7.70
C HIS A 73 -2.16 -1.44 -6.66
N THR A 74 -1.30 -2.39 -6.31
CA THR A 74 -1.53 -3.39 -5.25
C THR A 74 -0.28 -3.55 -4.41
N PHE A 75 -0.47 -3.66 -3.10
CA PHE A 75 0.54 -4.01 -2.12
C PHE A 75 0.08 -5.22 -1.31
N VAL A 76 1.04 -6.05 -0.93
CA VAL A 76 0.90 -7.23 -0.10
C VAL A 76 1.80 -7.04 1.10
N VAL A 77 1.22 -7.14 2.29
CA VAL A 77 1.90 -7.06 3.58
C VAL A 77 1.77 -8.41 4.29
N GLU A 78 2.89 -8.93 4.77
CA GLU A 78 2.94 -10.24 5.42
C GLU A 78 3.21 -10.05 6.92
N PHE A 79 2.38 -10.68 7.74
CA PHE A 79 2.48 -10.68 9.20
C PHE A 79 2.65 -12.11 9.73
N ALA A 80 3.45 -12.28 10.78
CA ALA A 80 3.63 -13.58 11.43
C ALA A 80 2.38 -14.00 12.22
N SER A 81 1.58 -13.04 12.66
CA SER A 81 0.42 -13.25 13.51
C SER A 81 -0.73 -12.29 13.20
N THR A 82 -1.94 -12.68 13.61
CA THR A 82 -3.12 -11.81 13.61
C THR A 82 -2.92 -10.60 14.53
N GLU A 83 -2.22 -10.77 15.65
CA GLU A 83 -1.90 -9.69 16.60
C GLU A 83 -1.00 -8.62 15.97
N ASP A 84 -0.04 -9.02 15.13
CA ASP A 84 0.80 -8.09 14.36
C ASP A 84 -0.03 -7.26 13.37
N ARG A 85 -0.94 -7.92 12.62
CA ARG A 85 -1.89 -7.23 11.73
C ARG A 85 -2.81 -6.28 12.51
N ASP A 86 -3.34 -6.73 13.65
CA ASP A 86 -4.27 -5.94 14.45
C ASP A 86 -3.59 -4.68 15.02
N TYR A 87 -2.36 -4.81 15.50
CA TYR A 87 -1.58 -3.66 15.96
C TYR A 87 -1.25 -2.70 14.83
N TYR A 88 -0.84 -3.21 13.66
CA TYR A 88 -0.63 -2.38 12.46
C TYR A 88 -1.85 -1.51 12.16
N VAL A 89 -3.03 -2.11 12.09
CA VAL A 89 -4.26 -1.41 11.73
C VAL A 89 -4.71 -0.43 12.81
N ASN A 90 -4.70 -0.84 14.08
CA ASN A 90 -5.38 -0.11 15.15
C ASN A 90 -4.48 0.87 15.90
N GLU A 91 -3.20 0.55 16.05
CA GLU A 91 -2.33 1.18 17.05
C GLU A 91 -1.11 1.87 16.44
N ASP A 92 -0.54 1.35 15.35
CA ASP A 92 0.71 1.85 14.80
C ASP A 92 0.57 3.28 14.23
N PRO A 93 1.30 4.27 14.78
CA PRO A 93 1.18 5.66 14.35
C PRO A 93 1.72 5.90 12.93
N ALA A 94 2.75 5.16 12.50
CA ALA A 94 3.34 5.32 11.16
C ALA A 94 2.39 4.78 10.08
N HIS A 95 1.66 3.71 10.37
CA HIS A 95 0.57 3.24 9.51
C HIS A 95 -0.58 4.25 9.46
N ARG A 96 -1.03 4.76 10.62
CA ARG A 96 -2.15 5.71 10.69
C ARG A 96 -1.87 7.00 9.90
N GLU A 97 -0.65 7.51 9.99
CA GLU A 97 -0.20 8.66 9.18
C GLU A 97 -0.30 8.35 7.69
N PHE A 98 0.24 7.20 7.25
CA PHE A 98 0.20 6.79 5.86
C PHE A 98 -1.24 6.62 5.32
N VAL A 99 -2.16 6.04 6.10
CA VAL A 99 -3.58 5.92 5.70
C VAL A 99 -4.19 7.28 5.37
N GLY A 100 -3.86 8.32 6.15
CA GLY A 100 -4.31 9.68 5.89
C GLY A 100 -3.86 10.21 4.53
N GLU A 101 -2.59 9.98 4.18
CA GLU A 101 -2.05 10.37 2.88
C GLU A 101 -2.63 9.54 1.73
N LEU A 102 -2.75 8.22 1.92
CA LEU A 102 -3.33 7.31 0.94
C LEU A 102 -4.76 7.73 0.59
N VAL A 103 -5.63 7.93 1.59
CA VAL A 103 -7.04 8.28 1.37
C VAL A 103 -7.20 9.63 0.65
N ARG A 104 -6.27 10.59 0.85
CA ARG A 104 -6.29 11.86 0.12
C ARG A 104 -5.83 11.72 -1.34
N ALA A 105 -4.91 10.79 -1.61
CA ALA A 105 -4.33 10.59 -2.93
C ALA A 105 -5.21 9.74 -3.87
N VAL A 106 -6.05 8.86 -3.34
CA VAL A 106 -6.85 7.90 -4.14
C VAL A 106 -8.17 8.48 -4.65
N VAL A 107 -8.57 8.02 -5.83
CA VAL A 107 -9.83 8.38 -6.47
C VAL A 107 -11.01 7.77 -5.72
N GLY A 108 -11.88 8.62 -5.18
CA GLY A 108 -13.05 8.22 -4.38
C GLY A 108 -12.72 8.06 -2.89
N GLY A 109 -11.55 8.49 -2.42
CA GLY A 109 -11.17 8.36 -1.03
C GLY A 109 -11.19 6.90 -0.56
N VAL A 110 -11.84 6.62 0.57
CA VAL A 110 -11.95 5.26 1.10
C VAL A 110 -12.54 4.27 0.09
N ASP A 111 -13.53 4.69 -0.71
CA ASP A 111 -14.15 3.85 -1.76
C ASP A 111 -13.18 3.54 -2.93
N GLY A 112 -12.04 4.22 -2.98
CA GLY A 112 -10.93 3.97 -3.89
C GLY A 112 -9.97 2.89 -3.44
N VAL A 113 -10.16 2.32 -2.25
CA VAL A 113 -9.29 1.31 -1.64
C VAL A 113 -10.08 0.02 -1.44
N LEU A 114 -9.46 -1.09 -1.80
CA LEU A 114 -9.90 -2.45 -1.52
C LEU A 114 -8.87 -3.10 -0.61
N VAL A 115 -9.34 -3.64 0.51
CA VAL A 115 -8.50 -4.36 1.48
C VAL A 115 -9.02 -5.78 1.63
N VAL A 116 -8.12 -6.76 1.59
CA VAL A 116 -8.42 -8.17 1.85
C VAL A 116 -7.38 -8.74 2.78
N ASP A 117 -7.83 -9.35 3.88
CA ASP A 117 -6.98 -10.15 4.76
C ASP A 117 -7.33 -11.62 4.59
N PHE A 118 -6.32 -12.48 4.48
CA PHE A 118 -6.55 -13.92 4.38
C PHE A 118 -5.44 -14.72 5.04
N GLU A 119 -5.81 -15.96 5.37
CA GLU A 119 -4.90 -17.02 5.82
C GLU A 119 -4.55 -17.89 4.61
N GLU A 120 -3.25 -18.10 4.37
CA GLU A 120 -2.81 -18.90 3.24
C GLU A 120 -3.31 -20.35 3.35
N GLY A 121 -3.95 -20.85 2.28
CA GLY A 121 -4.46 -22.22 2.21
C GLY A 121 -5.82 -22.46 2.88
N VAL A 122 -6.51 -21.42 3.35
CA VAL A 122 -7.89 -21.50 3.88
C VAL A 122 -8.88 -21.07 2.79
N TYR A 123 -9.85 -21.94 2.46
CA TYR A 123 -10.81 -21.76 1.34
C TYR A 123 -12.26 -21.77 1.81
#